data_AF-A0A939JYB9-F1
#
_entry.id   AF-A0A939JYB9-F1
#
_cell.length_a   1.000
_cell.length_b   1.000
_cell.length_c   1.000
_cell.angle_alpha   90.00
_cell.angle_beta   90.00
_cell.angle_gamma   90.00
#
_symmetry.space_group_name_H-M   'P 1'
#
loop_
_entity.id
_entity.type
_entity.pdbx_description
1 polymer ?
#
loop_
_entity_poly.entity_id
_entity_poly.type
_entity_poly.pdbx_seq_one_letter_code
_entity_poly.pdbx_strand_id
1 'polypeptide(L)'
;MAAKEFNDWVKGDVAIEIIGKMIAEENGKLNQLLDSFEEKGIDEEDELVQNDSRYKSMIQQLDAYDDEIRAIYDGENTASIFDKVTTVYAPHIKQQYTFAALSR
;
A
#
# COMPACT_ATOMS: atom_id res chain seq x y z
N MET A 1 30.31 -5.28 14.41
CA MET A 1 29.80 -4.52 13.24
C MET A 1 28.83 -5.33 12.39
N ALA A 2 29.05 -6.63 12.14
CA ALA A 2 28.16 -7.50 11.34
C ALA A 2 26.69 -7.59 11.83
N ALA A 3 26.42 -7.57 13.14
CA ALA A 3 25.05 -7.66 13.67
C ALA A 3 24.19 -6.41 13.42
N LYS A 4 24.80 -5.25 13.12
CA LYS A 4 24.07 -4.01 12.83
C LYS A 4 23.60 -3.99 11.38
N GLU A 5 24.50 -4.33 10.45
CA GLU A 5 24.17 -4.49 9.03
C GLU A 5 23.14 -5.62 8.81
N PHE A 6 23.25 -6.74 9.54
CA PHE A 6 22.26 -7.82 9.48
C PHE A 6 20.85 -7.39 9.95
N ASN A 7 20.75 -6.39 10.84
CA ASN A 7 19.46 -5.96 11.40
C ASN A 7 18.77 -4.92 10.51
N ASP A 8 19.51 -4.24 9.64
CA ASP A 8 18.98 -3.13 8.84
C ASP A 8 18.35 -3.62 7.52
N TRP A 9 18.86 -4.68 6.88
CA TRP A 9 18.19 -5.29 5.72
C TRP A 9 16.88 -5.99 6.11
N VAL A 10 16.85 -6.70 7.25
CA VAL A 10 15.62 -7.35 7.75
C VAL A 10 14.53 -6.32 8.05
N LYS A 11 14.89 -5.14 8.59
CA LYS A 11 13.93 -4.05 8.78
C LYS A 11 13.39 -3.52 7.47
N GLY A 12 14.25 -3.39 6.45
CA GLY A 12 13.85 -3.02 5.10
C GLY A 12 12.83 -4.00 4.51
N ASP A 13 13.15 -5.30 4.54
CA ASP A 13 12.26 -6.35 4.02
C ASP A 13 10.91 -6.39 4.75
N VAL A 14 10.92 -6.27 6.09
CA VAL A 14 9.69 -6.22 6.88
C VAL A 14 8.87 -4.97 6.55
N ALA A 15 9.50 -3.82 6.36
CA ALA A 15 8.82 -2.60 5.96
C ALA A 15 8.20 -2.72 4.57
N ILE A 16 8.94 -3.29 3.60
CA ILE A 16 8.45 -3.56 2.24
C ILE A 16 7.25 -4.52 2.27
N GLU A 17 7.30 -5.58 3.07
CA GLU A 17 6.18 -6.52 3.21
C GLU A 17 4.93 -5.83 3.79
N ILE A 18 5.10 -4.92 4.75
CA ILE A 18 4.00 -4.14 5.31
C ILE A 18 3.41 -3.20 4.26
N ILE A 19 4.25 -2.47 3.50
CA ILE A 19 3.80 -1.59 2.41
C ILE A 19 3.11 -2.42 1.31
N GLY A 20 3.63 -3.60 0.97
CA GLY A 20 3.03 -4.51 0.01
C GLY A 20 1.62 -4.95 0.39
N LYS A 21 1.32 -5.11 1.69
CA LYS A 21 -0.06 -5.37 2.16
C LYS A 21 -0.96 -4.15 1.97
N MET A 22 -0.46 -2.93 2.14
CA MET A 22 -1.21 -1.71 1.85
C MET A 22 -1.53 -1.59 0.35
N ILE A 23 -0.56 -1.91 -0.52
CA ILE A 23 -0.75 -1.97 -1.98
C ILE A 23 -1.85 -2.98 -2.33
N ALA A 24 -1.82 -4.18 -1.75
CA ALA A 24 -2.83 -5.21 -2.01
C ALA A 24 -4.24 -4.75 -1.59
N GLU A 25 -4.36 -4.06 -0.46
CA GLU A 25 -5.64 -3.49 -0.02
C GLU A 25 -6.14 -2.40 -0.98
N GLU A 26 -5.27 -1.47 -1.38
CA GLU A 26 -5.65 -0.36 -2.26
C GLU A 26 -6.04 -0.87 -3.66
N ASN A 27 -5.32 -1.85 -4.21
CA ASN A 27 -5.72 -2.57 -5.42
C ASN A 27 -7.07 -3.27 -5.26
N GLY A 28 -7.37 -3.82 -4.08
CA GLY A 28 -8.67 -4.40 -3.78
C GLY A 28 -9.80 -3.37 -3.87
N LYS A 29 -9.58 -2.16 -3.36
CA LYS A 29 -10.56 -1.05 -3.47
C LYS A 29 -10.68 -0.54 -4.90
N LEU A 30 -9.56 -0.46 -5.62
CA LEU A 30 -9.53 -0.04 -7.02
C LEU A 30 -10.33 -1.00 -7.89
N ASN A 31 -10.12 -2.31 -7.73
CA ASN A 31 -10.88 -3.33 -8.48
C ASN A 31 -12.38 -3.22 -8.18
N GLN A 32 -12.78 -3.05 -6.91
CA GLN A 32 -14.20 -2.84 -6.57
C GLN A 32 -14.79 -1.58 -7.21
N LEU A 33 -13.99 -0.52 -7.33
CA LEU A 33 -14.41 0.69 -8.03
C LEU A 33 -14.58 0.42 -9.53
N LEU A 34 -13.63 -0.26 -10.17
CA LEU A 34 -13.67 -0.60 -11.59
C LEU A 34 -14.83 -1.55 -11.91
N ASP A 35 -15.08 -2.57 -11.08
CA ASP A 35 -16.22 -3.47 -11.21
C ASP A 35 -17.55 -2.67 -11.24
N SER A 36 -17.66 -1.63 -10.41
CA SER A 36 -18.87 -0.78 -10.36
C SER A 36 -19.09 0.10 -11.61
N PHE A 37 -18.03 0.33 -12.38
CA PHE A 37 -18.08 0.99 -13.68
C PHE A 37 -18.37 -0.02 -14.79
N GLU A 38 -17.73 -1.20 -14.74
CA GLU A 38 -17.94 -2.28 -15.70
C GLU A 38 -19.40 -2.78 -15.68
N GLU A 39 -20.04 -2.86 -14.51
CA GLU A 39 -21.48 -3.17 -14.38
C GLU A 39 -22.39 -2.18 -15.15
N LYS A 40 -21.89 -0.98 -15.46
CA LYS A 40 -22.58 0.05 -16.24
C LYS A 40 -22.13 0.08 -17.71
N GLY A 41 -21.26 -0.84 -18.11
CA GLY A 41 -20.67 -0.91 -19.44
C GLY A 41 -19.62 0.18 -19.71
N ILE A 42 -19.01 0.73 -18.65
CA ILE A 42 -17.94 1.72 -18.74
C ILE A 42 -16.62 1.00 -18.45
N ASP A 43 -15.68 1.07 -19.38
CA ASP A 43 -14.35 0.47 -19.21
C ASP A 43 -13.40 1.41 -18.44
N GLU A 44 -12.25 0.88 -18.04
CA GLU A 44 -11.23 1.65 -17.31
C GLU A 44 -10.65 2.78 -18.15
N GLU A 45 -10.56 2.61 -19.48
CA GLU A 45 -9.97 3.60 -20.39
C GLU A 45 -10.90 4.79 -20.64
N ASP A 46 -12.19 4.68 -20.30
CA ASP A 46 -13.20 5.73 -20.44
C ASP A 46 -12.82 6.98 -19.63
N GLU A 47 -13.04 8.16 -20.24
CA GLU A 47 -12.80 9.45 -19.61
C GLU A 47 -13.53 9.64 -18.29
N LEU A 48 -14.69 8.97 -18.10
CA LEU A 48 -15.44 9.00 -16.84
C LEU A 48 -14.68 8.35 -15.70
N VAL A 49 -14.02 7.20 -15.96
CA VAL A 49 -13.19 6.52 -14.95
C VAL A 49 -11.90 7.29 -14.75
N GLN A 50 -11.22 7.65 -15.84
CA GLN A 50 -9.97 8.41 -15.79
C GLN A 50 -10.12 9.77 -15.12
N ASN A 51 -11.32 10.37 -15.09
CA ASN A 51 -11.60 11.61 -14.37
C ASN A 51 -12.24 11.44 -12.98
N ASP A 52 -12.60 10.22 -12.57
CA ASP A 52 -13.13 9.97 -11.22
C ASP A 52 -12.06 10.30 -10.17
N SER A 53 -12.44 11.10 -9.18
CA SER A 53 -11.52 11.58 -8.15
C SER A 53 -11.00 10.45 -7.25
N ARG A 54 -11.81 9.40 -7.05
CA ARG A 54 -11.43 8.23 -6.25
C ARG A 54 -10.43 7.38 -7.02
N TYR A 55 -10.68 7.14 -8.31
CA TYR A 55 -9.72 6.45 -9.19
C TYR A 55 -8.36 7.17 -9.17
N LYS A 56 -8.33 8.48 -9.42
CA LYS A 56 -7.08 9.28 -9.35
C LYS A 56 -6.40 9.19 -7.98
N SER A 57 -7.16 9.28 -6.90
CA SER A 57 -6.60 9.19 -5.55
C SER A 57 -6.00 7.82 -5.25
N MET A 58 -6.63 6.74 -5.72
CA MET A 58 -6.14 5.37 -5.54
C MET A 58 -4.84 5.16 -6.32
N ILE A 59 -4.77 5.61 -7.58
CA ILE A 59 -3.54 5.55 -8.39
C ILE A 59 -2.41 6.35 -7.72
N GLN A 60 -2.68 7.58 -7.28
CA GLN A 60 -1.69 8.39 -6.55
C GLN A 60 -1.19 7.70 -5.28
N GLN A 61 -2.07 7.01 -4.57
CA GLN A 61 -1.71 6.30 -3.36
C GLN A 61 -0.86 5.06 -3.65
N LEU A 62 -1.14 4.34 -4.74
CA LEU A 62 -0.33 3.22 -5.23
C LEU A 62 1.06 3.68 -5.65
N ASP A 63 1.16 4.78 -6.40
CA ASP A 63 2.44 5.37 -6.81
C ASP A 63 3.26 5.78 -5.57
N ALA A 64 2.62 6.40 -4.58
CA ALA A 64 3.28 6.76 -3.32
C ALA A 64 3.83 5.54 -2.56
N TYR A 65 3.15 4.40 -2.59
CA TYR A 65 3.66 3.17 -1.98
C TYR A 65 4.86 2.60 -2.75
N ASP A 66 4.83 2.63 -4.09
CA ASP A 66 5.96 2.18 -4.90
C ASP A 66 7.20 3.07 -4.69
N ASP A 67 7.01 4.39 -4.60
CA ASP A 67 8.07 5.34 -4.27
C ASP A 67 8.67 5.09 -2.88
N GLU A 68 7.85 4.75 -1.88
CA GLU A 68 8.33 4.37 -0.55
C GLU A 68 9.18 3.09 -0.59
N ILE A 69 8.79 2.09 -1.40
CA ILE A 69 9.59 0.86 -1.59
C ILE A 69 10.92 1.16 -2.27
N ARG A 70 10.92 1.95 -3.34
CA ARG A 70 12.15 2.36 -4.04
C ARG A 70 13.11 3.11 -3.10
N ALA A 71 12.58 4.06 -2.33
CA ALA A 71 13.36 4.80 -1.35
C ALA A 71 13.99 3.88 -0.27
N ILE A 72 13.32 2.80 0.13
CA ILE A 72 13.93 1.78 1.01
C ILE A 72 15.11 1.09 0.32
N TYR A 73 14.97 0.66 -0.94
CA TYR A 73 16.05 0.01 -1.70
C TYR A 73 17.24 0.95 -1.93
N ASP A 74 16.97 2.22 -2.22
CA ASP A 74 18.00 3.23 -2.47
C ASP A 74 18.64 3.76 -1.17
N GLY A 75 18.08 3.39 -0.01
CA GLY A 75 18.54 3.85 1.30
C GLY A 75 18.17 5.31 1.60
N GLU A 76 17.24 5.89 0.84
CA GLU A 76 16.80 7.27 0.95
C GLU A 76 15.58 7.40 1.87
N ASN A 77 15.55 8.42 2.73
CA ASN A 77 14.41 8.73 3.60
C ASN A 77 13.89 7.56 4.48
N THR A 78 14.71 6.51 4.67
CA THR A 78 14.32 5.26 5.33
C THR A 78 13.78 5.45 6.75
N ALA A 79 14.33 6.41 7.50
CA ALA A 79 13.86 6.71 8.86
C ALA A 79 12.39 7.18 8.90
N SER A 80 11.99 8.06 7.96
CA SER A 80 10.61 8.56 7.87
C SER A 80 9.65 7.46 7.43
N ILE A 81 10.08 6.64 6.47
CA ILE A 81 9.28 5.52 5.96
C ILE A 81 9.07 4.48 7.05
N PHE A 82 10.11 4.14 7.82
CA PHE A 82 10.00 3.20 8.94
C PHE A 82 9.10 3.73 10.06
N ASP A 83 9.14 5.02 10.36
CA ASP A 83 8.21 5.63 11.31
C ASP A 83 6.76 5.50 10.83
N LYS A 84 6.48 5.80 9.55
CA LYS A 84 5.15 5.65 8.95
C LYS A 84 4.67 4.19 8.95
N VAL A 85 5.55 3.24 8.59
CA VAL A 85 5.28 1.80 8.64
C VAL A 85 4.89 1.35 10.05
N THR A 86 5.61 1.81 11.06
CA THR A 86 5.40 1.37 12.45
C THR A 86 4.20 2.04 13.12
N THR A 87 3.91 3.30 12.80
CA THR A 87 2.85 4.08 13.45
C THR A 87 1.53 4.09 12.70
N VAL A 88 1.54 3.87 11.38
CA VAL A 88 0.34 3.95 10.53
C VAL A 88 0.02 2.59 9.90
N TYR A 89 0.92 2.05 9.07
CA TYR A 89 0.59 0.89 8.22
C TYR A 89 0.45 -0.42 9.01
N ALA A 90 1.44 -0.76 9.85
CA ALA A 90 1.41 -1.99 10.63
C ALA A 90 0.22 -2.05 11.61
N PRO A 91 -0.13 -0.96 12.33
CA PRO A 91 -1.35 -0.92 13.14
C PRO A 91 -2.62 -1.11 12.32
N HIS A 92 -2.74 -0.45 11.16
CA HIS A 92 -3.90 -0.59 10.26
C HIS A 92 -4.10 -2.04 9.81
N ILE A 93 -3.05 -2.66 9.30
CA ILE A 93 -3.06 -4.08 8.88
C ILE A 93 -3.45 -4.97 10.06
N LYS A 94 -2.82 -4.78 11.23
CA LYS A 94 -3.11 -5.58 12.42
C LYS A 94 -4.58 -5.49 12.82
N GLN A 95 -5.19 -4.29 12.75
CA GLN A 95 -6.61 -4.12 13.05
C GLN A 95 -7.48 -4.95 12.11
N GLN A 96 -7.23 -4.92 10.80
CA GLN A 96 -8.01 -5.70 9.83
C GLN A 96 -8.02 -7.20 10.15
N TYR A 97 -6.85 -7.79 10.43
CA TYR A 97 -6.76 -9.21 10.76
C TYR A 97 -7.31 -9.54 12.15
N THR A 98 -7.23 -8.61 13.10
CA THR A 98 -7.84 -8.79 14.44
C THR A 98 -9.36 -8.79 14.35
N PHE A 99 -9.95 -7.88 13.57
CA PHE A 99 -11.39 -7.85 13.33
C PHE A 99 -11.88 -9.04 12.52
N ALA A 100 -11.12 -9.49 11.50
CA ALA A 100 -11.44 -10.69 10.72
C ALA A 100 -11.41 -11.99 11.56
N ALA A 101 -10.61 -12.03 12.63
CA ALA A 101 -10.56 -13.17 13.56
C ALA A 101 -11.73 -13.17 14.56
N LEU A 102 -12.31 -12.01 14.87
CA LEU A 102 -13.43 -11.85 15.82
C LEU A 102 -14.81 -11.93 15.17
N SER A 103 -14.89 -11.90 13.84
CA SER A 103 -16.13 -11.96 13.06
C SER A 103 -16.39 -13.34 12.41
N ARG A 104 -15.63 -14.36 12.81
CA ARG A 104 -15.84 -15.78 12.50
C ARG A 104 -16.42 -16.50 13.72
#